data_AF-A0A819PEZ1-F1
#
_entry.id   AF-A0A819PEZ1-F1
#
_cell.length_a   1.000
_cell.length_b   1.000
_cell.length_c   1.000
_cell.angle_alpha   90.00
_cell.angle_beta   90.00
_cell.angle_gamma   90.00
#
_symmetry.space_group_name_H-M   'P 1'
#
loop_
_entity.id
_entity.type
_entity.pdbx_description
1 polymer ?
#
loop_
_entity_poly.entity_id
_entity_poly.type
_entity_poly.pdbx_seq_one_letter_code
_entity_poly.pdbx_strand_id
1 'polypeptide(L)' 'DGLIAFPIHPGLVQTDMGNHYATSVGLDEAPVTIEESVQGQLKVIDEATREKTSGRFWDFEGKELPW' A
#
# COMPACT_ATOMS: atom_id res chain seq x y z
N ASP A 1 -3.71 -26.17 -3.28
CA ASP A 1 -2.49 -25.33 -3.38
C ASP A 1 -2.77 -24.16 -4.29
N GLY A 2 -2.87 -22.93 -3.77
CA GLY A 2 -3.33 -21.83 -4.64
C GLY A 2 -3.48 -20.43 -4.03
N LEU A 3 -3.54 -20.29 -2.69
CA LEU A 3 -3.65 -18.96 -2.06
C LEU A 3 -2.31 -18.24 -1.95
N ILE A 4 -2.15 -17.10 -2.63
CA ILE A 4 -1.07 -16.13 -2.37
C ILE A 4 -1.63 -15.15 -1.33
N ALA A 5 -0.90 -14.93 -0.23
CA ALA A 5 -1.33 -14.03 0.83
C ALA A 5 -0.14 -13.19 1.32
N PHE A 6 -0.32 -11.87 1.35
CA PHE A 6 0.67 -10.91 1.81
C PHE A 6 -0.04 -9.60 2.22
N PRO A 7 0.49 -8.84 3.20
CA PRO A 7 0.01 -7.49 3.46
C PRO A 7 0.60 -6.48 2.46
N ILE A 8 -0.15 -5.41 2.22
CA ILE A 8 0.28 -4.27 1.43
C ILE A 8 0.04 -2.97 2.20
N HIS A 9 1.06 -2.11 2.27
CA HIS A 9 0.95 -0.76 2.81
C HIS A 9 0.44 0.17 1.70
N PRO A 10 -0.77 0.74 1.83
CA PRO A 10 -1.38 1.52 0.76
C PRO A 10 -0.75 2.91 0.58
N GLY A 11 0.16 3.31 1.46
CA GLY A 11 0.67 4.68 1.56
C GLY A 11 -0.08 5.47 2.64
N LEU A 12 0.33 6.72 2.87
CA LEU A 12 -0.50 7.67 3.60
C LEU A 12 -1.47 8.29 2.58
N VAL A 13 -2.69 7.75 2.53
CA VAL A 13 -3.66 8.00 1.45
C VAL A 13 -4.66 9.09 1.83
N GLN A 14 -5.08 9.93 0.87
CA GLN A 14 -6.10 10.99 0.97
C GLN A 14 -7.53 10.46 1.22
N THR A 15 -7.68 9.65 2.25
CA THR A 15 -8.95 9.18 2.84
C THR A 15 -9.25 10.01 4.09
N ASP A 16 -10.45 9.89 4.64
CA ASP A 16 -10.80 10.51 5.93
C ASP A 16 -9.77 10.17 7.02
N MET A 17 -9.35 8.91 7.10
CA MET A 17 -8.35 8.45 8.07
C MET A 17 -6.97 9.04 7.82
N GLY A 18 -6.50 9.01 6.57
CA GLY A 18 -5.15 9.51 6.24
C GLY A 18 -5.04 11.03 6.35
N ASN A 19 -6.07 11.77 5.93
CA ASN A 19 -6.10 13.23 6.08
C ASN A 19 -6.23 13.65 7.56
N HIS A 20 -6.99 12.90 8.36
CA HIS A 20 -7.03 13.12 9.81
C HIS A 20 -5.64 12.97 10.44
N TYR A 21 -4.90 11.91 10.08
CA TYR A 21 -3.52 11.76 10.56
C TYR A 21 -2.60 12.86 10.02
N ALA A 22 -2.65 13.16 8.71
CA ALA A 22 -1.80 14.15 8.05
C ALA A 22 -1.93 15.53 8.73
N THR A 23 -3.15 15.98 8.97
CA THR A 23 -3.40 17.25 9.68
C THR A 23 -2.93 17.23 11.13
N SER A 24 -3.05 16.09 11.83
CA SER A 24 -2.53 15.96 13.21
C SER A 24 -1.00 16.10 13.32
N VAL A 25 -0.27 15.87 12.22
CA VAL A 25 1.20 16.00 12.14
C VAL A 25 1.66 17.23 11.36
N GLY A 26 0.75 18.15 11.01
CA GLY A 26 1.05 19.44 10.38
C GLY A 26 1.17 19.42 8.85
N LEU A 27 0.62 18.39 8.19
CA LEU A 27 0.45 18.37 6.73
C LEU A 27 -0.95 18.87 6.37
N ASP A 28 -1.09 19.50 5.20
CA ASP A 28 -2.41 19.97 4.71
C ASP A 28 -3.33 18.78 4.38
N GLU A 29 -2.77 17.76 3.71
CA GLU A 29 -3.44 16.50 3.41
C GLU A 29 -2.42 15.36 3.29
N ALA A 30 -2.91 14.12 3.20
CA ALA A 30 -2.08 12.96 2.95
C ALA A 30 -1.40 13.07 1.57
N PRO A 31 -0.15 12.59 1.41
CA PRO A 31 0.63 12.81 0.19
C PRO A 31 0.28 11.89 -0.98
N VAL A 32 -0.48 10.82 -0.76
CA VAL A 32 -0.83 9.84 -1.81
C VAL A 32 -2.31 9.95 -2.13
N THR A 33 -2.65 10.15 -3.40
CA THR A 33 -4.06 10.16 -3.83
C THR A 33 -4.66 8.76 -3.72
N ILE A 34 -5.99 8.68 -3.61
CA ILE A 34 -6.69 7.38 -3.64
C ILE A 34 -6.37 6.61 -4.94
N GLU A 35 -6.37 7.30 -6.07
CA GLU A 35 -6.10 6.70 -7.38
C GLU A 35 -4.69 6.09 -7.44
N GLU A 36 -3.65 6.83 -7.05
CA GLU A 36 -2.27 6.32 -7.04
C GLU A 36 -2.11 5.11 -6.13
N SER A 37 -2.71 5.15 -4.94
CA SER A 37 -2.68 4.04 -3.98
C SER A 37 -3.34 2.78 -4.57
N VAL A 38 -4.51 2.91 -5.19
CA VAL A 38 -5.25 1.77 -5.74
C VAL A 38 -4.55 1.20 -6.97
N GLN A 39 -4.12 2.06 -7.92
CA GLN A 39 -3.42 1.60 -9.12
C GLN A 39 -2.10 0.91 -8.78
N GLY A 40 -1.35 1.43 -7.82
CA GLY A 40 -0.12 0.79 -7.32
C GLY A 40 -0.39 -0.59 -6.71
N GLN A 41 -1.38 -0.69 -5.82
CA GLN A 41 -1.76 -1.96 -5.21
C GLN A 41 -2.22 -3.00 -6.25
N LEU A 42 -3.04 -2.59 -7.25
CA LEU A 42 -3.47 -3.48 -8.33
C LEU A 42 -2.27 -4.04 -9.10
N LYS A 43 -1.28 -3.21 -9.43
CA LYS A 43 -0.06 -3.65 -10.10
C LYS A 43 0.71 -4.68 -9.28
N VAL A 44 0.86 -4.47 -7.97
CA VAL A 44 1.54 -5.43 -7.08
C VAL A 44 0.79 -6.76 -7.03
N ILE A 45 -0.54 -6.71 -6.98
CA ILE A 45 -1.41 -7.91 -6.97
C ILE A 45 -1.32 -8.65 -8.31
N ASP A 46 -1.37 -7.96 -9.44
CA ASP A 46 -1.30 -8.56 -10.78
C ASP A 46 0.05 -9.25 -11.04
N GLU A 47 1.14 -8.73 -10.48
CA GLU A 47 2.49 -9.30 -10.59
C GLU A 47 2.82 -10.34 -9.49
N ALA A 48 1.88 -10.62 -8.58
CA ALA A 48 2.14 -11.45 -7.41
C ALA A 48 2.34 -12.93 -7.75
N THR A 49 3.37 -13.55 -7.16
CA THR A 49 3.56 -15.00 -7.17
C THR A 49 3.77 -15.53 -5.75
N ARG A 50 3.57 -16.84 -5.56
CA ARG A 50 3.77 -17.47 -4.25
C ARG A 50 5.21 -17.28 -3.77
N GLU A 51 6.18 -17.43 -4.67
CA GLU A 51 7.60 -17.38 -4.38
C GLU A 51 8.09 -15.94 -4.16
N LYS A 52 7.60 -14.98 -4.96
CA LYS A 52 8.08 -13.59 -4.91
C LYS A 52 7.43 -12.83 -3.75
N THR A 53 6.12 -12.93 -3.58
CA THR A 53 5.34 -11.98 -2.77
C THR A 53 4.75 -12.57 -1.49
N SER A 54 4.39 -13.85 -1.47
CA SER A 54 3.64 -14.44 -0.34
C SER A 54 4.43 -14.36 0.97
N GLY A 55 3.77 -13.96 2.05
CA GLY A 55 4.36 -13.87 3.39
C GLY A 55 5.39 -12.74 3.59
N ARG A 56 5.51 -11.82 2.63
CA ARG A 56 6.38 -10.64 2.69
C ARG A 56 5.54 -9.37 2.72
N PHE A 57 6.08 -8.28 3.25
CA PHE A 57 5.36 -7.01 3.34
C PHE A 57 5.77 -6.09 2.20
N TRP A 58 4.80 -5.51 1.50
CA TRP A 58 5.03 -4.63 0.34
C TRP A 58 4.33 -3.31 0.53
N ASP A 59 4.76 -2.25 -0.16
CA ASP A 59 3.99 -1.03 -0.35
C ASP A 59 3.33 -0.97 -1.74
N PHE A 60 2.46 0.03 -1.93
CA PHE A 60 1.78 0.30 -3.20
C PHE A 60 2.73 0.63 -4.36
N GLU A 61 3.99 0.99 -4.09
CA GLU A 61 5.02 1.25 -5.11
C GLU A 61 5.71 -0.06 -5.56
N GLY A 62 5.38 -1.19 -4.92
CA GLY A 62 5.98 -2.50 -5.18
C GLY A 62 7.34 -2.69 -4.52
N LYS A 63 7.67 -1.88 -3.51
CA LYS A 63 8.87 -2.04 -2.69
C LYS A 63 8.57 -2.93 -1.49
N GLU A 64 9.50 -3.82 -1.19
CA GLU A 64 9.42 -4.63 0.01
C GLU A 64 9.74 -3.79 1.26
N LEU A 65 8.92 -3.94 2.29
CA LEU A 65 9.07 -3.33 3.59
C LEU A 65 9.58 -4.34 4.62
N PRO A 66 10.39 -3.91 5.61
CA PRO A 66 10.70 -4.74 6.76
C PRO A 66 9.44 -4.99 7.60
N TRP A 67 9.43 -6.12 8.31
CA TRP A 67 8.44 -6.43 9.34
C TRP A 67 8.65 -5.63 10.61
#